data_AF-A0A225VCN7-F1
#
_entry.id   AF-A0A225VCN7-F1
#
_cell.length_a   1.000
_cell.length_b   1.000
_cell.length_c   1.000
_cell.angle_alpha   90.00
_cell.angle_beta   90.00
_cell.angle_gamma   90.00
#
_symmetry.space_group_name_H-M   'P 1'
#
loop_
_entity.id
_entity.type
_entity.pdbx_description
1 polymer ?
#
loop_
_entity_poly.entity_id
_entity_poly.type
_entity_poly.pdbx_seq_one_letter_code
_entity_poly.pdbx_strand_id
1 'polypeptide(L)'
;MLGTKAKEVAEDAGIPVGSFPASNSWKKRFLVKYHMSLRHKTHSAGVASNFQLSVLKTIEQEGIVEIYNADETAINYEYLPMRTYNTKVTRMVRIRNADAEKKGLTVMFLGDMHGNRQTPFAIFKQPPSRKPETKIYNRINPNGFGRGG
;
A
#
# COMPACT_ATOMS: atom_id res chain seq x y z
N MET A 1 16.19 -4.66 17.55
CA MET A 1 15.74 -4.60 18.95
C MET A 1 15.97 -5.90 19.71
N LEU A 2 15.24 -7.00 19.48
CA LEU A 2 15.34 -8.20 20.34
C LEU A 2 16.76 -8.77 20.49
N GLY A 3 17.52 -8.87 19.39
CA GLY A 3 18.88 -9.39 19.44
C GLY A 3 19.87 -8.50 20.19
N THR A 4 19.70 -7.18 20.11
CA THR A 4 20.55 -6.21 20.81
C THR A 4 20.30 -6.29 22.31
N LYS A 5 19.02 -6.25 22.72
CA LYS A 5 18.65 -6.33 24.13
C LYS A 5 19.04 -7.67 24.77
N ALA A 6 18.94 -8.75 24.02
CA ALA A 6 19.38 -10.07 24.50
C ALA A 6 20.89 -10.16 24.72
N LYS A 7 21.70 -9.39 23.98
CA LYS A 7 23.15 -9.32 24.19
C LYS A 7 23.50 -8.47 25.41
N GLU A 8 22.84 -7.31 25.59
CA GLU A 8 22.98 -6.50 26.82
C GLU A 8 22.69 -7.34 28.07
N VAL A 9 21.56 -8.07 28.08
CA VAL A 9 21.19 -8.94 29.22
C VAL A 9 22.19 -10.09 29.41
N ALA A 10 22.80 -10.60 28.34
CA ALA A 10 23.83 -11.62 28.44
C ALA A 10 25.11 -11.08 29.08
N GLU A 11 25.51 -9.85 28.71
CA GLU A 11 26.65 -9.15 29.31
C GLU A 11 26.42 -8.86 30.79
N ASP A 12 25.23 -8.37 31.16
CA ASP A 12 24.81 -8.16 32.56
C ASP A 12 24.81 -9.46 33.37
N ALA A 13 24.53 -10.59 32.74
CA ALA A 13 24.57 -11.92 33.35
C ALA A 13 25.98 -12.53 33.42
N GLY A 14 27.02 -11.79 33.03
CA GLY A 14 28.41 -12.25 33.06
C GLY A 14 28.79 -13.19 31.91
N ILE A 15 27.97 -13.27 30.85
CA ILE A 15 28.31 -14.05 29.66
C ILE A 15 29.35 -13.25 28.84
N PRO A 16 30.50 -13.86 28.46
CA PRO A 16 31.53 -13.16 27.69
C PRO A 16 30.98 -12.56 26.39
N VAL A 17 31.38 -11.32 26.12
CA VAL A 17 31.03 -10.59 24.88
C VAL A 17 31.43 -11.43 23.67
N GLY A 18 30.48 -11.68 22.77
CA GLY A 18 30.69 -12.49 21.57
C GLY A 18 30.37 -13.98 21.72
N SER A 19 30.25 -14.51 22.94
CA SER A 19 29.84 -15.90 23.18
C SER A 19 28.37 -16.15 22.86
N PHE A 20 27.51 -15.15 23.14
CA PHE A 20 26.09 -15.21 22.82
C PHE A 20 25.75 -14.39 21.56
N PRO A 21 25.56 -15.03 20.39
CA PRO A 21 25.38 -14.30 19.13
C PRO A 21 23.97 -13.71 18.96
N ALA A 22 23.00 -14.08 19.81
CA ALA A 22 21.57 -13.80 19.61
C ALA A 22 21.13 -14.10 18.16
N SER A 23 21.45 -15.31 17.68
CA SER A 23 21.24 -15.75 16.29
C SER A 23 19.77 -15.73 15.88
N ASN A 24 19.48 -15.74 14.58
CA ASN A 24 18.09 -15.78 14.09
C ASN A 24 17.34 -17.04 14.54
N SER A 25 18.02 -18.18 14.63
CA SER A 25 17.45 -19.42 15.16
C SER A 25 17.10 -19.28 16.64
N TRP A 26 17.96 -18.65 17.44
CA TRP A 26 17.68 -18.37 18.83
C TRP A 26 16.48 -17.42 18.98
N LYS A 27 16.45 -16.31 18.23
CA LYS A 27 15.33 -15.35 18.25
C LYS A 27 13.99 -16.04 17.94
N LYS A 28 13.95 -16.90 16.92
CA LYS A 28 12.73 -17.66 16.56
C LYS A 28 12.30 -18.57 17.70
N ARG A 29 13.22 -19.36 18.28
CA ARG A 29 12.91 -20.28 19.38
C ARG A 29 12.49 -19.52 20.64
N PHE A 30 13.11 -18.40 20.94
CA PHE A 30 12.76 -17.53 22.06
C PHE A 30 11.32 -17.03 21.92
N LEU A 31 10.97 -16.46 20.77
CA LEU A 31 9.61 -15.97 20.51
C LEU A 31 8.56 -17.10 20.61
N VAL A 32 8.86 -18.28 20.05
CA VAL A 32 7.97 -19.46 20.15
C VAL A 32 7.82 -19.94 21.59
N LYS A 33 8.93 -20.11 22.32
CA LYS A 33 8.95 -20.62 23.70
C LYS A 33 8.15 -19.74 24.66
N TYR A 34 8.19 -18.43 24.46
CA TYR A 34 7.51 -17.46 25.31
C TYR A 34 6.21 -16.94 24.69
N HIS A 35 5.69 -17.58 23.62
CA HIS A 35 4.45 -17.20 22.94
C HIS A 35 4.38 -15.71 22.52
N MET A 36 5.53 -15.14 22.14
CA MET A 36 5.64 -13.76 21.71
C MET A 36 5.63 -13.65 20.18
N SER A 37 5.07 -12.57 19.66
CA SER A 37 5.15 -12.21 18.24
C SER A 37 5.73 -10.81 18.07
N LEU A 38 6.59 -10.62 17.07
CA LEU A 38 7.02 -9.28 16.68
C LEU A 38 5.88 -8.61 15.93
N ARG A 39 5.40 -7.49 16.47
CA ARG A 39 4.38 -6.66 15.83
C ARG A 39 5.02 -5.36 15.39
N HIS A 40 4.72 -4.94 14.18
CA HIS A 40 5.00 -3.59 13.75
C HIS A 40 3.94 -2.68 14.37
N LYS A 41 4.34 -1.52 14.89
CA LYS A 41 3.36 -0.49 15.26
C LYS A 41 2.74 0.03 13.96
N THR A 42 1.45 -0.16 13.77
CA THR A 42 0.72 0.54 12.73
C THR A 42 0.62 2.02 13.16
N HIS A 43 1.30 2.89 12.43
CA HIS A 43 1.17 4.34 12.59
C HIS A 43 -0.20 4.78 12.05
N SER A 44 -1.23 4.90 12.90
CA SER A 44 -2.48 5.57 12.46
C SER A 44 -3.42 6.09 13.57
N ALA A 45 -3.07 6.06 14.85
CA ALA A 45 -4.03 6.49 15.89
C ALA A 45 -3.99 7.99 16.24
N GLY A 46 -2.92 8.73 15.90
CA GLY A 46 -2.69 10.08 16.43
C GLY A 46 -3.21 11.25 15.60
N VAL A 47 -3.47 11.07 14.30
CA VAL A 47 -3.87 12.15 13.38
C VAL A 47 -5.39 12.20 13.16
N ALA A 48 -6.12 11.17 13.59
CA ALA A 48 -7.52 10.96 13.22
C ALA A 48 -8.53 11.85 13.98
N SER A 49 -8.27 12.22 15.24
CA SER A 49 -9.28 12.91 16.07
C SER A 49 -9.62 14.31 15.55
N ASN A 50 -8.60 15.11 15.23
CA ASN A 50 -8.80 16.47 14.69
C ASN A 50 -9.38 16.43 13.27
N PHE A 51 -9.01 15.42 12.49
CA PHE A 51 -9.55 15.23 11.14
C PHE A 51 -11.05 14.91 11.18
N GLN A 52 -11.48 13.99 12.04
CA GLN A 52 -12.89 13.62 12.18
C GLN A 52 -13.77 14.83 12.53
N LEU A 53 -13.36 15.66 13.49
CA LEU A 53 -14.10 16.88 13.85
C LEU A 53 -14.18 17.87 12.70
N SER A 54 -13.09 18.04 11.94
CA SER A 54 -13.09 18.93 10.76
C SER A 54 -14.07 18.45 9.68
N VAL A 55 -14.11 17.13 9.41
CA VAL A 55 -15.03 16.53 8.44
C VAL A 55 -16.49 16.72 8.87
N LEU A 56 -16.81 16.46 10.13
CA LEU A 56 -18.18 16.64 10.67
C LEU A 56 -18.63 18.10 10.56
N LYS A 57 -17.75 19.06 10.87
CA LYS A 57 -18.05 20.49 10.72
C LYS A 57 -18.31 20.86 9.27
N THR A 58 -17.52 20.36 8.32
CA THR A 58 -17.73 20.62 6.90
C THR A 58 -19.05 20.02 6.40
N ILE A 59 -19.41 18.81 6.84
CA ILE A 59 -20.69 18.18 6.50
C ILE A 59 -21.86 19.07 6.93
N GLU A 60 -21.82 19.58 8.15
CA GLU A 60 -22.87 20.47 8.68
C GLU A 60 -22.92 21.81 7.95
N GLN A 61 -21.76 22.47 7.76
CA GLN A 61 -21.69 23.81 7.16
C GLN A 61 -22.10 23.83 5.68
N GLU A 62 -21.70 22.81 4.92
CA GLU A 62 -21.97 22.73 3.48
C GLU A 62 -23.26 21.95 3.16
N GLY A 63 -23.94 21.41 4.19
CA GLY A 63 -25.16 20.63 4.01
C GLY A 63 -24.94 19.35 3.20
N ILE A 64 -23.82 18.67 3.42
CA ILE A 64 -23.45 17.47 2.65
C ILE A 64 -24.40 16.33 3.02
N VAL A 65 -25.18 15.88 2.04
CA VAL A 65 -26.16 14.79 2.20
C VAL A 65 -25.61 13.41 1.83
N GLU A 66 -24.58 13.36 0.99
CA GLU A 66 -23.98 12.12 0.51
C GLU A 66 -22.46 12.17 0.64
N ILE A 67 -21.88 11.09 1.15
CA ILE A 67 -20.45 10.92 1.31
C ILE A 67 -20.03 9.64 0.59
N TYR A 68 -19.00 9.77 -0.25
CA TYR A 68 -18.42 8.66 -0.97
C TYR A 68 -16.99 8.43 -0.50
N ASN A 69 -16.66 7.19 -0.18
CA ASN A 69 -15.27 6.76 -0.15
C ASN A 69 -14.81 6.51 -1.58
N ALA A 70 -13.74 7.17 -2.00
CA ALA A 70 -13.14 7.01 -3.31
C ALA A 70 -11.76 6.39 -3.18
N ASP A 71 -11.51 5.31 -3.93
CA ASP A 71 -10.21 4.66 -3.98
C ASP A 71 -9.77 4.39 -5.42
N GLU A 72 -8.50 4.65 -5.71
CA GLU A 72 -7.87 4.41 -7.00
C GLU A 72 -7.04 3.12 -6.91
N THR A 73 -7.44 2.09 -7.67
CA THR A 73 -6.70 0.82 -7.72
C THR A 73 -6.14 0.56 -9.11
N ALA A 74 -4.90 0.06 -9.17
CA ALA A 74 -4.32 -0.42 -10.41
C ALA A 74 -4.73 -1.87 -10.66
N ILE A 75 -5.49 -2.11 -11.73
CA ILE A 75 -5.79 -3.43 -12.26
C ILE A 75 -4.73 -3.77 -13.31
N ASN A 76 -3.91 -4.78 -13.03
CA ASN A 76 -2.92 -5.26 -13.98
C ASN A 76 -3.56 -6.28 -14.93
N TYR A 77 -3.28 -6.16 -16.23
CA TYR A 77 -4.01 -6.89 -17.27
C TYR A 77 -3.79 -8.41 -17.27
N GLU A 78 -2.74 -8.92 -16.65
CA GLU A 78 -2.57 -10.34 -16.31
C GLU A 78 -1.26 -10.51 -15.56
N TYR A 79 -1.28 -11.22 -14.44
CA TYR A 79 -0.08 -11.83 -13.88
C TYR A 79 -0.14 -13.31 -14.15
N LEU A 80 0.53 -13.78 -15.21
CA LEU A 80 0.94 -15.18 -15.20
C LEU A 80 1.90 -15.36 -14.01
N PRO A 81 1.73 -16.39 -13.17
CA PRO A 81 2.67 -16.67 -12.10
C PRO A 81 4.07 -16.83 -12.70
N MET A 82 4.98 -15.94 -12.32
CA MET A 82 6.38 -15.99 -12.74
C MET A 82 7.08 -17.28 -12.25
N ARG A 83 6.45 -17.99 -11.32
CA ARG A 83 6.87 -19.31 -10.81
C ARG A 83 5.92 -20.38 -11.33
N THR A 84 6.46 -21.26 -12.17
CA THR A 84 5.82 -22.53 -12.56
C THR A 84 6.48 -23.67 -11.78
N TYR A 85 5.68 -24.63 -11.31
CA TYR A 85 6.20 -25.87 -10.74
C TYR A 85 6.60 -26.82 -11.88
N ASN A 86 7.85 -27.27 -11.90
CA ASN A 86 8.35 -28.22 -12.89
C ASN A 86 9.23 -29.28 -12.19
N THR A 87 9.53 -30.38 -12.88
CA THR A 87 10.47 -31.41 -12.42
C THR A 87 11.86 -30.81 -12.20
N LYS A 88 12.57 -31.34 -11.17
CA LYS A 88 13.84 -30.80 -10.64
C LYS A 88 14.97 -30.60 -11.67
N VAL A 89 14.87 -31.19 -12.87
CA VAL A 89 15.91 -31.18 -13.91
C VAL A 89 15.71 -30.05 -14.94
N THR A 90 14.56 -29.38 -14.93
CA THR A 90 14.26 -28.35 -15.93
C THR A 90 14.81 -27.00 -15.48
N ARG A 91 15.91 -26.55 -16.11
CA ARG A 91 16.64 -25.32 -15.74
C ARG A 91 15.87 -24.02 -15.98
N MET A 92 14.93 -23.97 -16.92
CA MET A 92 14.19 -22.74 -17.25
C MET A 92 12.92 -23.02 -18.04
N VAL A 93 11.77 -22.50 -17.58
CA VAL A 93 10.52 -22.45 -18.37
C VAL A 93 10.40 -21.02 -18.89
N ARG A 94 10.42 -20.84 -20.21
CA ARG A 94 10.35 -19.52 -20.86
C ARG A 94 8.91 -19.24 -21.28
N ILE A 95 8.19 -18.51 -20.45
CA ILE A 95 6.85 -18.03 -20.78
C ILE A 95 7.01 -16.76 -21.62
N ARG A 96 6.38 -16.72 -22.79
CA ARG A 96 6.32 -15.48 -23.60
C ARG A 96 5.26 -14.58 -22.96
N ASN A 97 5.70 -13.56 -22.23
CA ASN A 97 4.84 -12.47 -21.81
C ASN A 97 4.86 -11.39 -22.90
N ALA A 98 3.74 -10.72 -23.14
CA ALA A 98 3.58 -9.72 -24.20
C ALA A 98 4.30 -8.37 -23.88
N ASP A 99 5.35 -8.37 -23.04
CA ASP A 99 6.04 -7.20 -22.49
C ASP A 99 5.10 -6.11 -21.93
N ALA A 100 3.88 -6.51 -21.58
CA ALA A 100 2.83 -5.68 -21.01
C ALA A 100 2.83 -5.73 -19.48
N GLU A 101 3.89 -6.27 -18.85
CA GLU A 101 4.04 -6.46 -17.40
C GLU A 101 3.86 -5.17 -16.57
N LYS A 102 3.86 -4.00 -17.21
CA LYS A 102 3.69 -2.68 -16.58
C LYS A 102 2.51 -1.88 -17.13
N LYS A 103 1.68 -2.48 -17.98
CA LYS A 103 0.43 -1.85 -18.42
C LYS A 103 -0.63 -2.22 -17.38
N GLY A 104 -1.01 -1.25 -16.56
CA GLY A 104 -2.13 -1.34 -15.64
C GLY A 104 -3.24 -0.40 -16.08
N LEU A 105 -4.48 -0.84 -15.93
CA LEU A 105 -5.65 0.03 -15.95
C LEU A 105 -5.84 0.59 -14.55
N THR A 106 -5.93 1.89 -14.42
CA THR A 106 -6.43 2.47 -13.18
C THR A 106 -7.96 2.35 -13.17
N VAL A 107 -8.53 1.83 -12.08
CA VAL A 107 -9.98 1.82 -11.84
C VAL A 107 -10.27 2.57 -10.55
N MET A 108 -11.28 3.43 -10.59
CA MET A 108 -11.79 4.10 -9.40
C MET A 108 -13.02 3.39 -8.87
N PHE A 109 -13.00 3.11 -7.57
CA PHE A 109 -14.12 2.54 -6.82
C PHE A 109 -14.74 3.63 -5.95
N LEU A 110 -16.06 3.73 -5.98
CA LEU A 110 -16.82 4.61 -5.10
C LEU A 110 -17.76 3.75 -4.24
N GLY A 111 -17.72 3.96 -2.94
CA GLY A 111 -18.67 3.38 -1.98
C GLY A 111 -19.39 4.49 -1.25
N ASP A 112 -20.73 4.49 -1.27
CA ASP A 112 -21.51 5.48 -0.53
C ASP A 112 -21.58 5.16 0.98
N MET A 113 -22.07 6.12 1.75
CA MET A 113 -22.24 5.99 3.20
C MET A 113 -23.33 4.98 3.63
N HIS A 114 -24.17 4.52 2.70
CA HIS A 114 -25.17 3.48 2.94
C HIS A 114 -24.61 2.06 2.71
N GLY A 115 -23.38 1.97 2.23
CA GLY A 115 -22.70 0.71 1.95
C GLY A 115 -22.90 0.20 0.51
N ASN A 116 -23.54 0.98 -0.37
CA ASN A 116 -23.68 0.63 -1.77
C ASN A 116 -22.36 0.91 -2.51
N ARG A 117 -21.99 -0.04 -3.37
CA ARG A 117 -20.85 0.11 -4.28
C ARG A 117 -21.37 0.64 -5.60
N GLN A 118 -20.82 1.76 -6.04
CA GLN A 118 -21.10 2.28 -7.36
C GLN A 118 -20.34 1.49 -8.42
N THR A 119 -20.86 1.50 -9.64
CA THR A 119 -20.20 0.88 -10.79
C THR A 119 -18.80 1.48 -10.97
N PRO A 120 -17.74 0.66 -10.90
CA PRO A 120 -16.38 1.16 -11.08
C PRO A 120 -16.17 1.71 -12.48
N PHE A 121 -15.30 2.70 -12.62
CA PHE A 121 -14.92 3.23 -13.93
C PHE A 121 -13.41 3.32 -14.10
N ALA A 122 -12.99 3.12 -15.34
CA ALA A 122 -11.61 3.20 -15.74
C ALA A 122 -11.14 4.67 -15.80
N ILE A 123 -9.99 4.95 -15.19
CA ILE A 123 -9.29 6.22 -15.32
C ILE A 123 -8.12 6.02 -16.27
N PHE A 124 -8.10 6.83 -17.33
CA PHE A 124 -6.99 6.86 -18.28
C PHE A 124 -6.21 8.16 -18.10
N LYS A 125 -4.90 8.05 -17.90
CA LYS A 125 -4.02 9.22 -17.87
C LYS A 125 -3.92 9.81 -19.28
N GLN A 126 -4.30 11.07 -19.42
CA GLN A 126 -4.13 11.81 -20.66
C GLN A 126 -2.77 12.54 -20.66
N PRO A 127 -2.08 12.61 -21.81
CA PRO A 127 -0.91 13.48 -21.94
C PRO A 127 -1.34 14.96 -21.77
N PRO A 128 -0.42 15.84 -21.34
CA PRO A 128 -0.73 17.27 -21.25
C PRO A 128 -1.22 17.82 -22.60
N SER A 129 -2.12 18.81 -22.54
CA SER A 129 -2.59 19.47 -23.75
C SER A 129 -1.42 20.04 -24.57
N ARG A 130 -1.48 19.85 -25.89
CA ARG A 130 -0.52 20.43 -26.84
C ARG A 130 -0.65 21.95 -26.95
N LYS A 131 -1.82 22.51 -26.59
CA LYS A 131 -2.08 23.95 -26.61
C LYS A 131 -1.60 24.58 -25.28
N PRO A 132 -0.65 25.53 -25.30
CA PRO A 132 -0.07 26.11 -24.07
C PRO A 132 -1.11 26.74 -23.15
N GLU A 133 -2.05 27.50 -23.70
CA GLU A 133 -3.13 28.15 -22.96
C GLU A 133 -4.02 27.13 -22.25
N THR A 134 -4.42 26.07 -22.95
CA THR A 134 -5.20 24.98 -22.38
C THR A 134 -4.44 24.22 -21.30
N LYS A 135 -3.12 24.04 -21.46
CA LYS A 135 -2.26 23.41 -20.45
C LYS A 135 -2.20 24.24 -19.16
N ILE A 136 -2.07 25.56 -19.27
CA ILE A 136 -2.08 26.47 -18.11
C ILE A 136 -3.46 26.43 -17.44
N TYR A 137 -4.53 26.54 -18.21
CA TYR A 137 -5.90 26.48 -17.70
C TYR A 137 -6.19 25.17 -16.94
N ASN A 138 -5.83 24.03 -17.53
CA ASN A 138 -6.05 22.71 -16.91
C ASN A 138 -5.27 22.55 -15.60
N ARG A 139 -4.11 23.19 -15.47
CA ARG A 139 -3.34 23.14 -14.23
C ARG A 139 -3.98 23.93 -13.09
N ILE A 140 -4.66 25.03 -13.42
CA ILE A 140 -5.20 25.98 -12.42
C ILE A 140 -6.62 25.61 -11.98
N ASN A 141 -7.49 25.23 -12.91
CA ASN A 141 -8.92 25.14 -12.62
C ASN A 141 -9.37 23.70 -12.29
N PRO A 142 -9.19 22.71 -13.17
CA PRO A 142 -9.60 21.35 -12.89
C PRO A 142 -8.50 20.52 -12.18
N ASN A 143 -7.61 21.14 -11.41
CA ASN A 143 -6.52 20.45 -10.68
C ASN A 143 -5.70 19.46 -11.56
N GLY A 144 -5.55 19.75 -12.85
CA GLY A 144 -4.83 18.92 -13.82
C GLY A 144 -5.70 18.01 -14.69
N PHE A 145 -7.02 17.88 -14.45
CA PHE A 145 -7.90 17.09 -15.30
C PHE A 145 -8.14 17.78 -16.66
N GLY A 146 -8.17 16.98 -17.73
CA GLY A 146 -8.49 17.46 -19.07
C GLY A 146 -9.98 17.77 -19.21
N ARG A 147 -10.33 18.69 -20.11
CA ARG A 147 -11.71 18.77 -20.62
C ARG A 147 -11.89 17.54 -21.50
N GLY A 148 -12.66 16.55 -21.01
CA GLY A 148 -12.97 15.33 -21.75
C GLY A 148 -13.44 15.68 -23.17
N GLY A 149 -12.92 14.96 -24.16
CA GLY A 149 -13.39 15.01 -25.54
C GLY A 149 -14.44 13.96 -25.78
#